data_AF-A0A924EI18-F1
#
_entry.id   AF-A0A924EI18-F1
#
_cell.length_a   1.000
_cell.length_b   1.000
_cell.length_c   1.000
_cell.angle_alpha   90.00
_cell.angle_beta   90.00
_cell.angle_gamma   90.00
#
_symmetry.space_group_name_H-M   'P 1'
#
loop_
_entity.id
_entity.type
_entity.pdbx_description
1 polymer ?
#
loop_
_entity_poly.entity_id
_entity_poly.type
_entity_poly.pdbx_seq_one_letter_code
_entity_poly.pdbx_strand_id
1 'polypeptide(L)'
;MMWLVGILAAFNIALIATIWLGPSLKPPPGHRREGRFEHELKFTADQRERLNEMKHGQHQKIDSLKRLAGQIREFYFIQLKETKPEATLLDSLSGQLGYFHQLIEKQTFSYFSEMRTMLTTSQLPVFDDMVGDIVKSLPEQPRQHGEPPHPPHGGQGRPENEFDPPAPADGPGDGMQPKNRLDN
;
A
#
# COMPACT_ATOMS: atom_id res chain seq x y z
N MET A 1 -29.57 16.99 -35.93
CA MET A 1 -28.67 16.12 -35.16
C MET A 1 -27.45 16.85 -34.58
N MET A 2 -26.78 17.75 -35.31
CA MET A 2 -25.59 18.48 -34.80
C MET A 2 -25.82 19.29 -33.50
N TRP A 3 -27.01 19.88 -33.31
CA TRP A 3 -27.34 20.65 -32.10
C TRP A 3 -27.46 19.79 -30.83
N LEU A 4 -27.86 18.52 -30.95
CA LEU A 4 -27.94 17.59 -29.82
C LEU A 4 -26.55 17.22 -29.30
N VAL A 5 -25.59 17.03 -30.21
CA VAL A 5 -24.19 16.74 -29.87
C VAL A 5 -23.56 17.92 -29.13
N GLY A 6 -23.84 19.15 -29.57
CA GLY A 6 -23.36 20.37 -28.91
C GLY A 6 -23.88 20.54 -27.49
N ILE A 7 -25.18 20.28 -27.26
CA ILE A 7 -25.78 20.35 -25.92
C ILE A 7 -25.20 19.27 -25.00
N LEU A 8 -25.02 18.05 -25.52
CA LEU A 8 -24.45 16.94 -24.75
C LEU A 8 -22.98 17.22 -24.36
N ALA A 9 -22.19 17.78 -25.28
CA ALA A 9 -20.82 18.19 -25.01
C ALA A 9 -20.75 19.29 -23.95
N ALA A 10 -21.63 20.31 -24.03
CA ALA A 10 -21.70 21.39 -23.05
C ALA A 10 -22.06 20.87 -21.64
N PHE A 11 -23.00 19.92 -21.53
CA PHE A 11 -23.35 19.29 -20.26
C PHE A 11 -22.19 18.49 -19.66
N ASN A 12 -21.46 17.75 -20.49
CA ASN A 12 -20.31 16.96 -20.04
C ASN A 12 -19.18 17.87 -19.51
N ILE A 13 -18.91 18.97 -20.21
CA ILE A 13 -17.94 20.00 -19.77
C ILE A 13 -18.41 20.67 -18.47
N ALA A 14 -19.70 20.99 -18.34
CA ALA A 14 -20.25 21.58 -17.12
C ALA A 14 -20.11 20.62 -15.92
N LEU A 15 -20.38 19.32 -16.10
CA LEU A 15 -20.22 18.32 -15.05
C LEU A 15 -18.74 18.21 -14.60
N ILE A 16 -17.80 18.17 -15.54
CA ILE A 16 -16.37 18.15 -15.22
C ILE A 16 -15.96 19.43 -14.49
N ALA A 17 -16.43 20.59 -14.95
CA ALA A 17 -16.16 21.87 -14.31
C ALA A 17 -16.72 21.93 -12.86
N THR A 18 -17.90 21.36 -12.61
CA THR A 18 -18.47 21.33 -11.25
C THR A 18 -17.68 20.46 -10.27
N ILE A 19 -17.03 19.39 -10.75
CA ILE A 19 -16.17 18.55 -9.91
C ILE A 19 -14.86 19.28 -9.57
N TRP A 20 -14.35 20.12 -10.46
CA TRP A 20 -13.09 20.87 -10.27
C TRP A 20 -13.27 22.21 -9.53
N LEU A 21 -14.39 22.91 -9.72
CA LEU A 21 -14.68 24.21 -9.09
C LEU A 21 -15.60 24.12 -7.87
N GLY A 22 -16.16 22.94 -7.58
CA GLY A 22 -16.93 22.73 -6.37
C GLY A 22 -16.05 22.95 -5.12
N PRO A 23 -16.55 23.65 -4.09
CA PRO A 23 -15.82 23.73 -2.83
C PRO A 23 -15.60 22.30 -2.35
N SER A 24 -14.34 21.91 -2.10
CA SER A 24 -14.01 20.64 -1.46
C SER A 24 -14.97 20.48 -0.30
N LEU A 25 -15.93 19.56 -0.43
CA LEU A 25 -16.80 19.16 0.67
C LEU A 25 -15.82 18.75 1.75
N LYS A 26 -15.61 19.62 2.73
CA LYS A 26 -14.81 19.28 3.89
C LYS A 26 -15.42 17.99 4.37
N PRO A 27 -14.68 16.87 4.36
CA PRO A 27 -15.24 15.62 4.83
C PRO A 27 -15.85 15.94 6.20
N PRO A 28 -17.09 15.50 6.48
CA PRO A 28 -17.70 15.69 7.79
C PRO A 28 -16.64 15.31 8.81
N PRO A 29 -16.44 16.07 9.91
CA PRO A 29 -15.34 15.85 10.84
C PRO A 29 -15.33 14.37 11.19
N GLY A 30 -14.45 13.64 10.53
CA GLY A 30 -14.36 12.20 10.68
C GLY A 30 -14.10 12.03 12.15
N HIS A 31 -14.91 11.24 12.83
CA HIS A 31 -14.74 10.97 14.26
C HIS A 31 -13.25 10.74 14.46
N ARG A 32 -12.60 11.72 15.10
CA ARG A 32 -11.16 11.73 15.22
C ARG A 32 -10.82 10.41 15.89
N ARG A 33 -10.10 9.55 15.17
CA ARG A 33 -9.53 8.33 15.77
C ARG A 33 -8.55 8.68 16.90
N GLU A 34 -8.12 9.94 16.97
CA GLU A 34 -7.47 10.55 18.13
C GLU A 34 -8.40 10.44 19.35
N GLY A 35 -8.22 9.38 20.14
CA GLY A 35 -8.98 9.14 21.37
C GLY A 35 -9.58 7.74 21.48
N ARG A 36 -9.62 6.93 20.40
CA ARG A 36 -10.15 5.55 20.46
C ARG A 36 -9.40 4.71 21.50
N PHE A 37 -8.06 4.76 21.46
CA PHE A 37 -7.22 4.06 22.43
C PHE A 37 -7.45 4.54 23.87
N GLU A 38 -7.63 5.84 24.09
CA GLU A 38 -7.85 6.40 25.44
C GLU A 38 -9.20 5.98 26.02
N HIS A 39 -10.21 5.89 25.17
CA HIS A 39 -11.55 5.46 25.56
C HIS A 39 -11.62 3.95 25.82
N GLU A 40 -11.03 3.13 24.93
CA GLU A 40 -11.16 1.67 24.98
C GLU A 40 -10.18 1.01 25.97
N LEU A 41 -8.93 1.50 26.08
CA LEU A 41 -7.93 0.90 26.98
C LEU A 41 -7.99 1.44 28.41
N LYS A 42 -8.75 2.52 28.65
CA LYS A 42 -8.90 3.14 29.97
C LYS A 42 -7.55 3.34 30.67
N PHE A 43 -6.63 4.02 29.99
CA PHE A 43 -5.27 4.23 30.47
C PHE A 43 -5.24 4.84 31.88
N THR A 44 -4.27 4.41 32.69
CA THR A 44 -3.96 5.05 33.97
C THR A 44 -3.43 6.47 33.77
N ALA A 45 -3.28 7.25 34.84
CA ALA A 45 -2.63 8.56 34.77
C ALA A 45 -1.21 8.46 34.17
N ASP A 46 -0.39 7.56 34.70
CA ASP A 46 0.98 7.32 34.26
C ASP A 46 1.06 6.85 32.80
N GLN A 47 0.15 5.96 32.37
CA GLN A 47 0.08 5.50 30.98
C GLN A 47 -0.28 6.64 30.02
N ARG A 48 -1.18 7.56 30.42
CA ARG A 48 -1.56 8.72 29.59
C ARG A 48 -0.42 9.72 29.44
N GLU A 49 0.33 9.96 30.51
CA GLU A 49 1.49 10.85 30.47
C GLU A 49 2.53 10.32 29.48
N ARG A 50 2.92 9.05 29.60
CA ARG A 50 3.83 8.39 28.66
C ARG A 50 3.31 8.40 27.23
N LEU A 51 2.02 8.13 27.04
CA LEU A 51 1.39 8.17 25.73
C LEU A 51 1.48 9.56 25.09
N ASN A 52 1.27 10.62 25.87
CA ASN A 52 1.33 12.00 25.39
C ASN A 52 2.74 12.39 24.96
N GLU A 53 3.76 12.00 25.72
CA GLU A 53 5.17 12.18 25.34
C GLU A 53 5.48 11.45 24.03
N MET A 54 5.08 10.18 23.93
CA MET A 54 5.26 9.37 22.72
C MET A 54 4.57 9.98 21.51
N LYS A 55 3.34 10.47 21.66
CA LYS A 55 2.58 11.12 20.58
C LYS A 55 3.31 12.34 20.04
N HIS A 56 3.83 13.19 20.92
CA HIS A 56 4.51 14.41 20.49
C HIS A 56 5.77 14.10 19.67
N GLY A 57 6.60 13.17 20.17
CA GLY A 57 7.79 12.72 19.44
C GLY A 57 7.44 12.03 18.12
N GLN A 58 6.41 11.20 18.13
CA GLN A 58 5.96 10.47 16.93
C GLN A 58 5.45 11.42 15.84
N HIS A 59 4.61 12.38 16.21
CA HIS A 59 4.01 13.32 15.28
C HIS A 59 5.09 14.14 14.56
N GLN A 60 6.06 14.67 15.31
CA GLN A 60 7.19 15.42 14.73
C GLN A 60 8.04 14.58 13.77
N LYS A 61 8.33 13.32 14.13
CA LYS A 61 9.09 12.40 13.27
C LYS A 61 8.34 12.07 11.98
N ILE A 62 7.07 11.71 12.07
CA ILE A 62 6.26 11.38 10.89
C ILE A 62 6.08 12.61 10.00
N ASP A 63 5.83 13.78 10.57
CA ASP A 63 5.61 15.00 9.79
C ASP A 63 6.86 15.45 9.06
N SER A 64 8.04 15.32 9.67
CA SER A 64 9.30 15.63 8.98
C SER A 64 9.55 14.70 7.79
N LEU A 65 9.32 13.38 7.96
CA LEU A 65 9.41 12.41 6.86
C LEU A 65 8.40 12.70 5.74
N LYS A 66 7.15 13.03 6.09
CA LYS A 66 6.10 13.39 5.12
C LYS A 66 6.45 14.65 4.34
N ARG A 67 7.03 15.66 4.99
CA ARG A 67 7.49 16.89 4.31
C ARG A 67 8.59 16.59 3.30
N LEU A 68 9.59 15.79 3.67
CA LEU A 68 10.66 15.38 2.77
C LEU A 68 10.11 14.56 1.58
N ALA A 69 9.24 13.58 1.84
CA ALA A 69 8.57 12.83 0.79
C ALA A 69 7.73 13.74 -0.13
N GLY A 70 7.10 14.78 0.43
CA GLY A 70 6.35 15.79 -0.32
C GLY A 70 7.24 16.57 -1.29
N GLN A 71 8.43 17.01 -0.84
CA GLN A 71 9.40 17.72 -1.67
C GLN A 71 9.94 16.84 -2.82
N ILE A 72 10.28 15.58 -2.52
CA ILE A 72 10.71 14.63 -3.55
C ILE A 72 9.59 14.35 -4.54
N ARG A 73 8.34 14.22 -4.07
CA ARG A 73 7.18 14.01 -4.95
C ARG A 73 6.96 15.21 -5.88
N GLU A 74 7.06 16.43 -5.35
CA GLU A 74 6.97 17.64 -6.15
C GLU A 74 8.06 17.65 -7.23
N PHE A 75 9.31 17.39 -6.86
CA PHE A 75 10.43 17.33 -7.81
C PHE A 75 10.26 16.23 -8.86
N TYR A 76 9.72 15.07 -8.47
CA TYR A 76 9.37 13.98 -9.39
C TYR A 76 8.38 14.43 -10.46
N PHE A 77 7.30 15.12 -10.07
CA PHE A 77 6.28 15.58 -11.02
C PHE A 77 6.71 16.82 -11.83
N ILE A 78 7.65 17.62 -11.33
CA ILE A 78 8.27 18.70 -12.11
C ILE A 78 8.94 18.15 -13.38
N GLN A 79 9.48 16.92 -13.35
CA GLN A 79 10.11 16.29 -14.51
C GLN A 79 9.15 16.11 -15.71
N LEU A 80 7.82 16.16 -15.51
CA LEU A 80 6.85 16.12 -16.61
C LEU A 80 6.96 17.32 -17.57
N LYS A 81 7.63 18.40 -17.15
CA LYS A 81 7.88 19.58 -18.00
C LYS A 81 9.00 19.33 -19.01
N GLU A 82 9.83 18.31 -18.79
CA GLU A 82 10.94 17.99 -19.68
C GLU A 82 10.44 17.23 -20.92
N THR A 83 10.96 17.58 -22.10
CA THR A 83 10.59 16.91 -23.35
C THR A 83 11.01 15.44 -23.37
N LYS A 84 12.07 15.10 -22.62
CA LYS A 84 12.55 13.73 -22.44
C LYS A 84 13.16 13.59 -21.04
N PRO A 85 12.35 13.23 -20.02
CA PRO A 85 12.83 13.02 -18.66
C PRO A 85 13.92 11.95 -18.61
N GLU A 86 14.93 12.15 -17.77
CA GLU A 86 16.01 11.18 -17.56
C GLU A 86 15.48 10.00 -16.73
N ALA A 87 15.51 8.78 -17.30
CA ALA A 87 14.97 7.59 -16.65
C ALA A 87 15.68 7.27 -15.31
N THR A 88 17.00 7.40 -15.28
CA THR A 88 17.84 7.21 -14.08
C THR A 88 17.49 8.18 -12.96
N LEU A 89 17.13 9.42 -13.30
CA LEU A 89 16.65 10.40 -12.32
C LEU A 89 15.28 10.01 -11.75
N LEU A 90 14.34 9.62 -12.62
CA LEU A 90 13.00 9.17 -12.20
C LEU A 90 13.08 7.94 -11.30
N ASP A 91 13.93 6.97 -11.62
CA ASP A 91 14.15 5.77 -10.81
C ASP A 91 14.72 6.14 -9.43
N SER A 92 15.69 7.06 -9.38
CA SER A 92 16.26 7.54 -8.12
C SER A 92 15.21 8.21 -7.23
N LEU A 93 14.40 9.11 -7.79
CA LEU A 93 13.36 9.83 -7.06
C LEU A 93 12.23 8.90 -6.58
N SER A 94 11.83 7.94 -7.41
CA SER A 94 10.88 6.88 -7.03
C SER A 94 11.43 6.02 -5.88
N GLY A 95 12.71 5.64 -5.96
CA GLY A 95 13.41 4.92 -4.89
C GLY A 95 13.44 5.72 -3.58
N GLN A 96 13.70 7.03 -3.64
CA GLN A 96 13.66 7.90 -2.47
C GLN A 96 12.25 8.00 -1.86
N LEU A 97 11.19 8.09 -2.69
CA LEU A 97 9.81 8.05 -2.20
C LEU A 97 9.50 6.73 -1.49
N GLY A 98 9.92 5.60 -2.05
CA GLY A 98 9.80 4.28 -1.43
C GLY A 98 10.53 4.19 -0.09
N TYR A 99 11.74 4.75 -0.01
CA TYR A 99 12.52 4.82 1.23
C TYR A 99 11.82 5.63 2.32
N PHE A 100 11.31 6.83 2.02
CA PHE A 100 10.57 7.62 3.01
C PHE A 100 9.29 6.92 3.47
N HIS A 101 8.60 6.25 2.55
CA HIS A 101 7.44 5.44 2.89
C HIS A 101 7.81 4.32 3.88
N GLN A 102 8.88 3.58 3.60
CA GLN A 102 9.41 2.55 4.50
C GLN A 102 9.75 3.10 5.88
N LEU A 103 10.35 4.30 5.97
CA LEU A 103 10.66 4.94 7.25
C LEU A 103 9.40 5.28 8.05
N ILE A 104 8.35 5.79 7.39
CA ILE A 104 7.07 6.09 8.04
C ILE A 104 6.43 4.82 8.60
N GLU A 105 6.45 3.72 7.85
CA GLU A 105 5.92 2.42 8.31
C GLU A 105 6.72 1.89 9.51
N LYS A 106 8.06 1.94 9.45
CA LYS A 106 8.93 1.55 10.58
C LYS A 106 8.67 2.39 11.83
N GLN A 107 8.51 3.70 11.67
CA GLN A 107 8.23 4.60 12.78
C GLN A 107 6.84 4.34 13.37
N THR A 108 5.86 4.02 12.53
CA THR A 108 4.50 3.64 12.97
C THR A 108 4.50 2.33 13.75
N PHE A 109 5.22 1.32 13.25
CA PHE A 109 5.41 0.06 13.95
C PHE A 109 6.09 0.25 15.30
N SER A 110 7.19 1.03 15.36
CA SER A 110 7.90 1.33 16.62
C SER A 110 6.97 1.95 17.65
N TYR A 111 6.15 2.93 17.24
CA TYR A 111 5.20 3.58 18.13
C TYR A 111 4.18 2.62 18.74
N PHE A 112 3.60 1.72 17.93
CA PHE A 112 2.67 0.71 18.45
C PHE A 112 3.37 -0.34 19.30
N SER A 113 4.60 -0.73 18.95
CA SER A 113 5.42 -1.65 19.75
C SER A 113 5.70 -1.07 21.13
N GLU A 114 6.18 0.17 21.21
CA GLU A 114 6.41 0.89 22.46
C GLU A 114 5.12 1.04 23.26
N MET A 115 4.00 1.38 22.60
CA MET A 115 2.70 1.52 23.27
C MET A 115 2.27 0.19 23.91
N ARG A 116 2.50 -0.93 23.21
CA ARG A 116 2.18 -2.27 23.71
C ARG A 116 2.96 -2.61 24.99
N THR A 117 4.20 -2.14 25.13
CA THR A 117 5.05 -2.45 26.30
C THR A 117 4.56 -1.81 27.61
N MET A 118 3.81 -0.71 27.54
CA MET A 118 3.28 -0.02 28.71
C MET A 118 1.88 -0.50 29.13
N LEU A 119 1.28 -1.44 28.39
CA LEU A 119 -0.05 -1.98 28.67
C LEU A 119 -0.03 -3.06 29.74
N THR A 120 -1.12 -3.16 30.49
CA THR A 120 -1.36 -4.30 31.39
C THR A 120 -1.79 -5.54 30.61
N THR A 121 -1.68 -6.71 31.23
CA THR A 121 -2.15 -7.98 30.64
C THR A 121 -3.63 -7.94 30.24
N SER A 122 -4.46 -7.19 30.97
CA SER A 122 -5.89 -7.02 30.65
C SER A 122 -6.15 -6.07 29.47
N GLN A 123 -5.22 -5.16 29.16
CA GLN A 123 -5.33 -4.19 28.07
C GLN A 123 -4.85 -4.76 26.72
N LEU A 124 -3.92 -5.73 26.74
CA LEU A 124 -3.31 -6.29 25.53
C LEU A 124 -4.31 -6.84 24.50
N PRO A 125 -5.35 -7.63 24.86
CA PRO A 125 -6.29 -8.17 23.87
C PRO A 125 -7.06 -7.08 23.12
N VAL A 126 -7.49 -6.03 23.84
CA VAL A 126 -8.21 -4.89 23.26
C VAL A 126 -7.30 -4.07 22.36
N PHE A 127 -6.03 -3.91 22.76
CA PHE A 127 -5.03 -3.24 21.93
C PHE A 127 -4.74 -3.99 20.64
N ASP A 128 -4.49 -5.29 20.72
CA ASP A 128 -4.15 -6.12 19.56
C ASP A 128 -5.31 -6.13 18.53
N ASP A 129 -6.57 -6.15 18.98
CA ASP A 129 -7.76 -6.02 18.14
C ASP A 129 -7.84 -4.64 17.45
N MET A 130 -7.70 -3.56 18.22
CA MET A 130 -7.70 -2.19 17.68
C MET A 130 -6.60 -1.94 16.66
N VAL A 131 -5.38 -2.46 16.89
CA VAL A 131 -4.28 -2.35 15.92
C VAL A 131 -4.63 -3.10 14.64
N GLY A 132 -5.23 -4.29 14.74
CA GLY A 132 -5.73 -5.05 13.60
C GLY A 132 -6.71 -4.25 12.74
N ASP A 133 -7.68 -3.58 13.37
CA ASP A 133 -8.63 -2.69 12.68
C ASP A 133 -7.95 -1.52 11.99
N ILE A 134 -6.99 -0.88 12.68
CA ILE A 134 -6.28 0.28 12.15
C ILE A 134 -5.51 -0.14 10.90
N VAL A 135 -4.75 -1.25 10.95
CA VAL A 135 -3.97 -1.74 9.82
C VAL A 135 -4.86 -2.08 8.63
N LYS A 136 -6.01 -2.73 8.84
CA LYS A 136 -6.98 -3.05 7.77
C LYS A 136 -7.59 -1.80 7.12
N SER A 137 -7.61 -0.69 7.85
CA SER A 137 -8.18 0.58 7.39
C SER A 137 -7.16 1.57 6.84
N LEU A 138 -5.87 1.24 6.91
CA LEU A 138 -4.86 1.98 6.17
C LEU A 138 -5.14 1.77 4.68
N PRO A 139 -5.10 2.83 3.86
CA PRO A 139 -5.29 2.67 2.43
C PRO A 139 -4.30 1.62 1.93
N GLU A 140 -4.82 0.56 1.31
CA GLU A 140 -3.96 -0.45 0.69
C GLU A 140 -2.96 0.29 -0.19
N GLN A 141 -1.68 0.15 0.11
CA GLN A 141 -0.64 0.56 -0.81
C GLN A 141 -0.97 -0.09 -2.16
N PRO A 142 -0.82 0.61 -3.30
CA PRO A 142 -0.90 -0.04 -4.59
C PRO A 142 0.09 -1.19 -4.55
N ARG A 143 -0.42 -2.43 -4.44
CA ARG A 143 0.40 -3.62 -4.55
C ARG A 143 1.11 -3.45 -5.88
N GLN A 144 2.44 -3.43 -5.87
CA GLN A 144 3.19 -3.49 -7.12
C GLN A 144 2.59 -4.65 -7.90
N HIS A 145 2.02 -4.33 -9.05
CA HIS A 145 1.33 -5.26 -9.93
C HIS A 145 2.38 -6.22 -10.49
N GLY A 146 2.75 -7.23 -9.70
CA GLY A 146 3.05 -8.54 -10.24
C GLY A 146 1.70 -9.09 -10.68
N GLU A 147 1.56 -9.22 -11.99
CA GLU A 147 0.48 -9.83 -12.78
C GLU A 147 -0.75 -10.38 -12.01
N PRO A 148 -1.98 -10.00 -12.40
CA PRO A 148 -3.16 -10.70 -11.91
C PRO A 148 -3.12 -12.18 -12.39
N PRO A 149 -3.43 -13.17 -11.54
CA PRO A 149 -3.66 -14.52 -12.01
C PRO A 149 -4.85 -14.49 -12.96
N HIS A 150 -4.62 -14.90 -14.21
CA HIS A 150 -5.67 -15.05 -15.21
C HIS A 150 -6.82 -15.90 -14.66
N PRO A 151 -8.09 -15.49 -14.82
CA PRO A 151 -9.22 -16.34 -14.47
C PRO A 151 -9.24 -17.59 -15.36
N PRO A 152 -9.65 -18.77 -14.84
CA PRO A 152 -9.79 -19.97 -15.64
C PRO A 152 -10.84 -19.73 -16.71
N HIS A 153 -10.44 -19.78 -17.99
CA HIS A 153 -11.38 -19.81 -19.10
C HIS A 153 -12.21 -21.10 -19.03
N GLY A 154 -13.42 -20.98 -18.51
CA GLY A 154 -14.49 -21.96 -18.69
C GLY A 154 -14.83 -22.05 -20.17
N GLY A 155 -14.82 -23.28 -20.69
CA GLY A 155 -14.81 -23.56 -22.11
C GLY A 155 -16.08 -23.19 -22.88
N GLN A 156 -15.89 -22.92 -24.17
CA GLN A 156 -16.76 -23.41 -25.24
C GLN A 156 -16.05 -23.25 -26.59
N GLY A 157 -15.96 -24.36 -27.34
CA GLY A 157 -15.78 -24.35 -28.79
C GLY A 157 -14.35 -24.54 -29.34
N ARG A 158 -13.79 -25.74 -29.23
CA ARG A 158 -12.79 -26.22 -30.21
C ARG A 158 -13.50 -27.19 -31.16
N PRO A 159 -13.68 -26.86 -32.46
CA PRO A 159 -13.94 -27.90 -33.44
C PRO A 159 -12.66 -28.71 -33.64
N GLU A 160 -12.85 -30.03 -33.59
CA GLU A 160 -11.88 -31.07 -33.87
C GLU A 160 -11.21 -30.82 -35.22
N ASN A 161 -9.88 -30.79 -35.22
CA ASN A 161 -9.01 -31.26 -36.30
C ASN A 161 -7.60 -31.40 -35.70
N GLU A 162 -7.32 -32.64 -35.30
CA GLU A 162 -6.21 -33.42 -35.85
C GLU A 162 -4.80 -32.83 -35.67
N PHE A 163 -4.16 -33.20 -34.56
CA PHE A 163 -2.78 -33.69 -34.53
C PHE A 163 -2.61 -34.42 -33.20
N ASP A 164 -2.73 -35.74 -33.24
CA ASP A 164 -2.36 -36.62 -32.12
C ASP A 164 -0.85 -36.46 -31.81
N PRO A 165 -0.46 -36.62 -30.54
CA PRO A 165 0.93 -36.52 -30.11
C PRO A 165 1.71 -37.77 -30.49
N PRO A 166 3.01 -37.69 -30.82
CA PRO A 166 3.85 -38.88 -30.72
C PRO A 166 4.05 -39.22 -29.23
N ALA A 167 3.57 -40.40 -28.87
CA ALA A 167 3.81 -41.09 -27.60
C ALA A 167 5.31 -41.49 -27.46
N PRO A 168 5.75 -41.90 -26.26
CA PRO A 168 7.14 -41.83 -25.80
C PRO A 168 7.99 -42.98 -26.32
N ALA A 169 9.29 -42.71 -26.52
CA ALA A 169 10.29 -43.77 -26.68
C ALA A 169 10.78 -44.20 -25.28
N ASP A 170 10.34 -45.38 -24.87
CA ASP A 170 10.87 -46.13 -23.73
C ASP A 170 12.33 -46.55 -23.99
N GLY A 171 13.17 -46.49 -22.95
CA GLY A 171 14.30 -47.42 -22.80
C GLY A 171 15.60 -46.86 -22.19
N PRO A 172 16.40 -47.71 -21.50
CA PRO A 172 16.87 -47.43 -20.15
C PRO A 172 18.41 -47.43 -19.96
N GLY A 173 18.89 -46.94 -18.83
CA GLY A 173 20.28 -47.03 -18.37
C GLY A 173 20.53 -46.01 -17.25
N ASP A 174 20.21 -46.32 -15.99
CA ASP A 174 20.98 -47.17 -15.07
C ASP A 174 22.35 -46.58 -14.70
N GLY A 175 22.57 -46.40 -13.39
CA GLY A 175 23.88 -46.13 -12.79
C GLY A 175 24.34 -44.67 -12.72
N MET A 176 24.17 -44.03 -11.55
CA MET A 176 25.26 -43.85 -10.56
C MET A 176 24.89 -42.71 -9.59
N GLN A 177 24.51 -43.05 -8.36
CA GLN A 177 24.77 -42.17 -7.22
C GLN A 177 26.22 -42.38 -6.79
N PRO A 178 26.99 -41.33 -6.48
CA PRO A 178 28.06 -41.45 -5.51
C PRO A 178 27.57 -40.95 -4.15
N LYS A 179 27.33 -41.91 -3.25
CA LYS A 179 27.53 -41.73 -1.80
C LYS A 179 29.04 -41.69 -1.54
N ASN A 180 29.50 -40.73 -0.76
CA ASN A 180 30.68 -40.77 0.12
C ASN A 180 30.47 -39.59 1.08
N ARG A 181 30.00 -39.74 2.33
CA ARG A 181 30.59 -40.40 3.51
C ARG A 181 32.04 -39.98 3.79
N LEU A 182 32.14 -39.04 4.74
CA LEU A 182 33.10 -38.87 5.84
C LEU A 182 34.56 -39.25 5.58
N ASP A 183 35.47 -38.30 5.84
CA ASP A 183 36.42 -38.35 6.96
C ASP A 183 37.45 -37.20 6.81
N ASN A 184 37.38 -36.19 7.68
CA ASN A 184 38.42 -35.70 8.60
C ASN A 184 38.09 -34.30 9.13
#